data_AF-A0A5D2TRT6-F1
#
_entry.id   AF-A0A5D2TRT6-F1
#
_cell.length_a   1.000
_cell.length_b   1.000
_cell.length_c   1.000
_cell.angle_alpha   90.00
_cell.angle_beta   90.00
_cell.angle_gamma   90.00
#
_symmetry.space_group_name_H-M   'P 1'
#
loop_
_entity.id
_entity.type
_entity.pdbx_description
1 polymer ?
#
loop_
_entity_poly.entity_id
_entity_poly.type
_entity_poly.pdbx_seq_one_letter_code
_entity_poly.pdbx_strand_id
1 'polypeptide(L)' 'MTMALLSKNKLQFVNGTITVPLRTDPLYSAWERCNTMVLSWLHHSISPSIMNSVLWLDFASDVWRDLRERFS' A
#
# COMPACT_ATOMS: atom_id res chain seq x y z
N MET A 1 -0.49 12.83 0.72
CA MET A 1 -0.92 11.41 0.89
C MET A 1 -1.31 11.07 2.33
N THR A 2 -0.46 11.36 3.33
CA THR A 2 -0.68 10.99 4.74
C THR A 2 -2.06 11.36 5.31
N MET A 3 -2.52 12.60 5.11
CA MET A 3 -3.84 13.06 5.60
C MET A 3 -5.00 12.28 4.98
N ALA A 4 -4.93 11.95 3.69
CA ALA A 4 -5.97 11.18 2.99
C ALA A 4 -6.02 9.72 3.44
N LEU A 5 -4.87 9.14 3.79
CA LEU A 5 -4.78 7.78 4.33
C LEU A 5 -5.26 7.73 5.78
N LEU A 6 -4.89 8.73 6.60
CA LEU A 6 -5.33 8.85 7.98
C LEU A 6 -6.86 8.99 8.08
N SER A 7 -7.48 9.85 7.27
CA SER A 7 -8.94 10.04 7.29
C SER A 7 -9.73 8.78 6.90
N LYS A 8 -9.08 7.77 6.31
CA LYS A 8 -9.67 6.49 5.90
C LYS A 8 -9.15 5.30 6.71
N ASN A 9 -8.39 5.52 7.78
CA ASN A 9 -7.74 4.47 8.58
C ASN A 9 -6.86 3.52 7.76
N LYS A 10 -6.13 4.07 6.78
CA LYS A 10 -5.24 3.31 5.88
C LYS A 10 -3.76 3.61 6.07
N LEU A 11 -3.39 4.55 6.95
CA LEU A 11 -1.98 4.90 7.15
C LEU A 11 -1.14 3.69 7.56
N GLN A 12 -1.72 2.79 8.35
CA GLN A 12 -1.04 1.61 8.87
C GLN A 12 -0.69 0.56 7.79
N PHE A 13 -1.29 0.66 6.60
CA PHE A 13 -0.97 -0.21 5.46
C PHE A 13 0.25 0.28 4.69
N VAL A 14 0.53 1.60 4.68
CA VAL A 14 1.71 2.15 3.98
C VAL A 14 2.95 2.22 4.85
N ASN A 15 2.79 2.34 6.17
CA ASN A 15 3.91 2.34 7.10
C ASN A 15 4.31 0.92 7.56
N GLY A 16 3.61 -0.11 7.10
CA GLY A 16 3.87 -1.52 7.42
C GLY A 16 3.50 -1.94 8.85
N THR A 17 2.78 -1.12 9.62
CA THR A 17 2.37 -1.48 11.00
C THR A 17 1.36 -2.63 11.01
N ILE A 18 0.46 -2.70 10.03
CA ILE A 18 -0.42 -3.86 9.85
C ILE A 18 0.25 -4.84 8.89
N THR A 19 0.78 -5.93 9.45
CA THR A 19 1.40 -7.01 8.67
C THR A 19 0.34 -7.92 8.04
N VAL A 20 0.74 -8.64 6.99
CA VAL A 20 -0.11 -9.67 6.37
C VAL A 20 -0.48 -10.74 7.41
N PRO A 21 -1.77 -11.01 7.65
CA PRO A 21 -2.19 -12.08 8.53
C PRO A 21 -2.03 -13.45 7.84
N LEU A 22 -2.15 -14.53 8.62
CA LEU A 22 -2.20 -15.88 8.05
C LEU A 22 -3.41 -16.03 7.12
N ARG A 23 -3.29 -16.81 6.05
CA ARG A 23 -4.41 -17.06 5.11
C ARG A 23 -5.63 -17.72 5.77
N THR A 24 -5.43 -18.40 6.89
CA THR A 24 -6.49 -19.01 7.71
C THR A 24 -7.15 -18.03 8.67
N ASP A 25 -6.60 -16.84 8.83
CA ASP A 25 -7.14 -15.80 9.69
C ASP A 25 -8.42 -15.21 9.06
N PRO A 26 -9.54 -15.10 9.80
CA PRO A 26 -10.75 -14.46 9.31
C PRO A 26 -10.55 -13.05 8.75
N LEU A 27 -9.52 -12.33 9.23
CA LEU A 27 -9.18 -10.98 8.82
C LEU A 27 -8.37 -10.93 7.52
N TYR A 28 -7.85 -12.04 7.00
CA TYR A 28 -7.05 -12.06 5.77
C TYR A 28 -7.78 -11.41 4.59
N SER A 29 -9.04 -11.78 4.38
CA SER A 29 -9.85 -11.22 3.29
C SER A 29 -10.08 -9.71 3.42
N ALA A 30 -10.26 -9.22 4.66
CA ALA A 30 -10.43 -7.79 4.93
C ALA A 30 -9.11 -7.04 4.73
N TRP A 31 -8.00 -7.62 5.20
CA TRP A 31 -6.66 -7.09 5.01
C TRP A 31 -6.30 -6.99 3.52
N GLU A 32 -6.53 -8.05 2.75
CA GLU A 32 -6.24 -8.13 1.31
C GLU A 32 -6.99 -7.03 0.54
N ARG A 33 -8.29 -6.84 0.81
CA ARG A 33 -9.08 -5.74 0.22
C ARG A 33 -8.51 -4.37 0.56
N CYS A 34 -8.08 -4.16 1.81
CA CYS A 34 -7.52 -2.89 2.23
C CYS A 34 -6.16 -2.61 1.57
N ASN A 35 -5.29 -3.62 1.51
CA ASN A 35 -4.00 -3.52 0.83
C ASN A 35 -4.18 -3.20 -0.66
N THR A 36 -5.05 -3.93 -1.37
CA THR A 36 -5.37 -3.71 -2.79
C THR A 36 -5.95 -2.32 -3.05
N MET A 37 -6.79 -1.81 -2.15
CA MET A 37 -7.34 -0.45 -2.26
C MET A 37 -6.23 0.61 -2.17
N VAL A 38 -5.29 0.45 -1.24
CA VAL A 38 -4.17 1.39 -1.08
C VAL A 38 -3.20 1.29 -2.26
N LEU A 39 -2.89 0.08 -2.75
CA LEU A 39 -2.11 -0.13 -3.98
C LEU A 39 -2.72 0.61 -5.16
N SER A 40 -4.04 0.47 -5.35
CA SER A 40 -4.75 1.20 -6.40
C SER A 40 -4.58 2.71 -6.25
N TRP A 41 -4.76 3.28 -5.05
CA TRP A 41 -4.53 4.72 -4.85
C TRP A 41 -3.09 5.14 -5.15
N LEU A 42 -2.10 4.35 -4.76
CA LEU A 42 -0.70 4.63 -5.03
C LEU A 42 -0.42 4.61 -6.53
N HIS A 43 -0.83 3.55 -7.23
CA HIS A 43 -0.67 3.40 -8.68
C HIS A 43 -1.32 4.55 -9.45
N HIS A 44 -2.55 4.93 -9.10
CA HIS A 44 -3.24 6.06 -9.76
C HIS A 44 -2.66 7.44 -9.41
N SER A 45 -1.82 7.53 -8.37
CA SER A 45 -1.22 8.81 -7.92
C SER A 45 0.20 9.05 -8.45
N ILE A 46 0.77 8.12 -9.20
CA ILE A 46 2.15 8.20 -9.72
C ILE A 46 2.16 8.15 -11.25
N SER A 47 3.24 8.64 -11.87
CA SER A 47 3.38 8.56 -13.31
C SER A 47 3.52 7.10 -13.79
N PRO A 48 3.09 6.79 -15.02
CA PRO A 48 3.22 5.43 -15.57
C PRO A 48 4.66 4.91 -15.57
N SER A 49 5.65 5.78 -15.78
CA SER A 49 7.08 5.43 -15.74
C SER A 49 7.52 4.89 -14.39
N ILE A 50 7.00 5.46 -13.29
CA ILE A 50 7.30 5.03 -11.92
C ILE A 50 6.47 3.80 -11.57
N MET A 51 5.19 3.78 -11.98
CA MET A 51 4.29 2.64 -11.77
C MET A 51 4.90 1.32 -12.27
N ASN A 52 5.49 1.33 -13.47
CA ASN A 52 6.12 0.12 -14.03
C ASN A 52 7.23 -0.47 -13.16
N SER A 53 7.94 0.36 -12.38
CA SER A 53 9.00 -0.13 -11.49
C SER A 53 8.50 -0.75 -10.18
N VAL A 54 7.26 -0.47 -9.80
CA VAL A 54 6.65 -0.92 -8.53
C VAL A 54 5.47 -1.88 -8.73
N LEU A 55 5.09 -2.17 -9.98
CA LEU A 55 3.91 -2.97 -10.34
C LEU A 55 3.95 -4.40 -9.78
N TRP A 56 5.15 -4.94 -9.55
CA TRP A 56 5.37 -6.29 -9.04
C TRP A 56 5.30 -6.39 -7.50
N LEU A 57 5.13 -5.26 -6.81
CA LEU A 57 5.05 -5.23 -5.35
C LEU A 57 3.61 -5.49 -4.89
N ASP A 58 3.43 -6.60 -4.18
CA ASP A 58 2.12 -7.02 -3.67
C ASP A 58 1.69 -6.25 -2.40
N PHE A 59 2.59 -5.52 -1.76
CA PHE A 59 2.32 -4.81 -0.51
C PHE A 59 2.40 -3.29 -0.69
N ALA A 60 1.34 -2.60 -0.27
CA ALA A 60 1.29 -1.14 -0.30
C ALA A 60 2.44 -0.49 0.50
N SER A 61 2.91 -1.14 1.56
CA SER A 61 4.06 -0.69 2.34
C SER A 61 5.36 -0.70 1.55
N ASP A 62 5.57 -1.70 0.69
CA ASP A 62 6.77 -1.80 -0.13
C ASP A 62 6.78 -0.75 -1.24
N VAL A 63 5.64 -0.57 -1.92
CA VAL A 63 5.46 0.52 -2.91
C VAL A 63 5.72 1.87 -2.25
N TRP A 64 5.16 2.11 -1.06
CA TRP A 64 5.37 3.36 -0.34
C TRP A 64 6.83 3.58 0.06
N ARG A 65 7.53 2.53 0.49
CA ARG A 65 8.96 2.59 0.82
C ARG A 65 9.80 2.94 -0.41
N ASP A 66 9.60 2.25 -1.54
CA ASP A 66 10.32 2.54 -2.80
C ASP A 66 10.12 4.00 -3.23
N LEU A 67 8.87 4.48 -3.21
CA LEU A 67 8.57 5.87 -3.53
C LEU A 67 9.26 6.85 -2.57
N ARG A 68 9.29 6.54 -1.27
CA ARG A 68 9.99 7.37 -0.27
C ARG A 68 11.49 7.43 -0.51
N GLU A 69 12.13 6.31 -0.84
CA GLU A 69 13.57 6.24 -1.13
C GLU A 69 13.91 6.95 -2.45
N ARG A 70 13.05 6.85 -3.46
CA ARG A 70 13.25 7.52 -4.76
C ARG A 70 13.14 9.04 -4.69
N PHE A 71 12.31 9.57 -3.78
CA PHE A 71 12.02 11.01 -3.67
C PHE A 71 12.54 11.65 -2.38
N SER A 72 13.46 10.99 -1.65
CA SER A 72 14.10 11.54 -0.45
C SER A 72 15.11 12.63 -0.78
#